data_AF-A0A2N8SNB1-F1
#
_entry.id   AF-A0A2N8SNB1-F1
#
_cell.length_a   1.000
_cell.length_b   1.000
_cell.length_c   1.000
_cell.angle_alpha   90.00
_cell.angle_beta   90.00
_cell.angle_gamma   90.00
#
_symmetry.space_group_name_H-M   'P 1'
#
loop_
_entity.id
_entity.type
_entity.pdbx_description
1 polymer ?
#
loop_
_entity_poly.entity_id
_entity_poly.type
_entity_poly.pdbx_seq_one_letter_code
_entity_poly.pdbx_strand_id
1 'polypeptide(L)' 'MNAAIVPFDQDARGITDQGAQIDAYSQVLLLGVFSDLCQYRDSETDQKRATELDGIVKRMGKLLERYEP' A
#
# COMPACT_ATOMS: atom_id res chain seq x y z
N MET A 1 -10.21 -15.32 17.71
CA MET A 1 -9.63 -14.10 17.11
C MET A 1 -10.73 -13.41 16.32
N ASN A 2 -11.17 -12.23 16.75
CA ASN A 2 -12.16 -11.45 16.01
C ASN A 2 -11.38 -10.53 15.07
N ALA A 3 -11.54 -10.71 13.76
CA ALA A 3 -11.01 -9.78 12.77
C ALA A 3 -11.80 -8.47 12.89
N ALA A 4 -11.15 -7.40 13.35
CA ALA A 4 -11.78 -6.08 13.38
C ALA A 4 -11.86 -5.55 11.95
N ILE A 5 -13.08 -5.40 11.42
CA ILE A 5 -13.31 -4.73 10.15
C ILE A 5 -13.21 -3.22 10.43
N VAL A 6 -12.11 -2.61 10.00
CA VAL A 6 -11.94 -1.15 10.06
C VAL A 6 -12.71 -0.53 8.88
N PRO A 7 -13.71 0.33 9.11
CA PRO A 7 -14.41 0.98 8.02
C PRO A 7 -13.46 1.91 7.26
N PHE A 8 -13.36 1.71 5.95
CA PHE A 8 -12.60 2.58 5.06
C PHE A 8 -13.42 3.84 4.80
N ASP A 9 -13.06 4.94 5.44
CA ASP A 9 -13.69 6.24 5.23
C ASP A 9 -13.09 6.93 4.00
N GLN A 10 -13.88 7.02 2.92
CA GLN A 10 -13.49 7.70 1.68
C GLN A 10 -13.48 9.23 1.80
N ASP A 11 -14.13 9.79 2.83
CA ASP A 11 -14.31 11.23 3.03
C ASP A 11 -13.41 11.81 4.13
N ALA A 12 -12.57 10.99 4.78
CA ALA A 12 -11.58 11.42 5.75
C ALA A 12 -10.50 12.31 5.11
N ARG A 13 -10.81 13.59 4.91
CA ARG A 13 -9.89 14.66 4.45
C ARG A 13 -8.84 15.06 5.50
N GLY A 14 -8.42 14.11 6.32
CA GLY A 14 -7.47 14.34 7.39
C GLY A 14 -6.99 13.01 7.91
N ILE A 15 -5.94 12.49 7.29
CA ILE A 15 -5.14 11.41 7.87
C ILE A 15 -4.45 12.04 9.09
N THR A 16 -4.98 11.81 10.29
CA THR A 16 -4.38 12.34 11.51
C THR A 16 -3.07 11.62 11.74
N ASP A 17 -1.98 12.38 11.73
CA ASP A 17 -0.58 11.99 11.86
C ASP A 17 -0.21 11.45 13.26
N GLN A 18 -1.17 10.83 13.97
CA GLN A 18 -0.98 10.25 15.30
C GLN A 18 -0.33 8.86 15.23
N GLY A 19 0.67 8.69 14.36
CA GLY A 19 1.36 7.42 14.14
C GLY A 19 0.38 6.38 13.62
N ALA A 20 0.26 6.26 12.29
CA ALA A 20 -0.56 5.22 11.70
C ALA A 20 -0.05 3.85 12.19
N GLN A 21 -0.76 3.23 13.13
CA GLN A 21 -0.37 1.94 13.70
C GLN A 21 -0.96 0.84 12.83
N ILE A 22 -0.08 0.12 12.15
CA ILE A 22 -0.40 -1.17 11.51
C ILE A 22 0.22 -2.27 12.37
N ASP A 23 -0.50 -3.37 12.58
CA ASP A 23 0.10 -4.51 13.27
C ASP A 23 1.16 -5.18 12.38
N ALA A 24 2.14 -5.84 13.00
CA ALA A 24 3.27 -6.44 12.29
C ALA A 24 2.84 -7.46 11.22
N TYR A 25 1.74 -8.19 11.43
CA TYR A 25 1.25 -9.15 10.45
C TYR A 25 0.66 -8.44 9.24
N SER A 26 -0.18 -7.43 9.45
CA SER A 26 -0.71 -6.60 8.37
C SER A 26 0.39 -5.83 7.61
N GLN A 27 1.44 -5.38 8.30
CA GLN A 27 2.61 -4.76 7.66
C GLN A 27 3.32 -5.74 6.71
N VAL A 28 3.56 -6.97 7.15
CA VAL A 28 4.17 -8.01 6.31
C VAL A 28 3.31 -8.33 5.10
N LEU A 29 1.99 -8.40 5.26
CA LEU A 29 1.07 -8.60 4.13
C LEU A 29 1.15 -7.44 3.12
N LEU A 30 1.15 -6.19 3.58
CA LEU A 30 1.28 -5.04 2.69
C LEU A 30 2.63 -5.02 1.95
N LEU A 31 3.73 -5.37 2.63
CA LEU A 31 5.04 -5.51 2.00
C LEU A 31 5.05 -6.62 0.94
N GLY A 32 4.39 -7.75 1.21
CA GLY A 32 4.21 -8.83 0.23
C GLY A 32 3.46 -8.37 -1.01
N VAL A 33 2.29 -7.74 -0.83
CA VAL A 33 1.49 -7.20 -1.95
C VAL A 33 2.27 -6.13 -2.73
N PHE A 34 3.04 -5.29 -2.04
CA PHE A 34 3.89 -4.29 -2.68
C PHE A 34 5.00 -4.94 -3.54
N SER A 35 5.64 -5.99 -3.02
CA SER A 35 6.63 -6.77 -3.76
C SER A 35 6.01 -7.39 -5.02
N ASP A 36 4.84 -8.03 -4.90
CA ASP A 36 4.14 -8.64 -6.02
C ASP A 36 3.75 -7.60 -7.09
N LEU A 37 3.32 -6.41 -6.67
CA LEU A 37 3.04 -5.29 -7.57
C LEU A 37 4.29 -4.78 -8.30
N CYS A 38 5.44 -4.73 -7.64
CA CYS A 38 6.70 -4.37 -8.29
C CYS A 38 7.07 -5.41 -9.36
N GLN A 39 6.98 -6.70 -9.02
CA GLN A 39 7.22 -7.79 -9.98
C GLN A 39 6.24 -7.72 -11.16
N TYR A 40 4.96 -7.45 -10.88
CA TYR A 40 3.95 -7.33 -11.94
C TYR A 40 4.26 -6.17 -12.88
N ARG A 41 4.59 -4.99 -12.34
CA ARG A 41 5.03 -3.82 -13.14
C ARG A 41 6.25 -4.16 -13.99
N ASP A 42 7.26 -4.79 -13.40
CA ASP A 42 8.53 -5.07 -14.08
C ASP A 42 8.38 -6.15 -15.16
N SER A 43 7.38 -7.01 -15.04
CA SER A 43 7.02 -8.02 -16.05
C SER A 43 6.12 -7.50 -17.17
N GLU A 44 5.56 -6.29 -17.04
CA GLU A 44 4.58 -5.77 -17.99
C GLU A 44 5.25 -5.34 -19.30
N THR A 45 4.72 -5.86 -20.41
CA THR A 45 5.27 -5.62 -21.76
C THR A 45 4.61 -4.44 -22.45
N ASP A 46 3.38 -4.09 -22.04
CA ASP A 46 2.71 -2.88 -22.49
C ASP A 46 3.23 -1.65 -21.71
N GLN A 47 3.95 -0.79 -22.40
CA GLN A 47 4.57 0.40 -21.81
C GLN A 47 3.56 1.38 -21.20
N LYS A 48 2.34 1.46 -21.74
CA LYS A 48 1.28 2.29 -21.15
C LYS A 48 0.85 1.70 -19.81
N ARG A 49 0.61 0.38 -19.76
CA ARG A 49 0.23 -0.31 -18.52
C ARG A 49 1.35 -0.29 -17.49
N ALA A 50 2.60 -0.46 -17.91
CA ALA A 50 3.77 -0.34 -17.03
C ALA A 50 3.85 1.06 -16.38
N THR A 51 3.53 2.12 -17.12
CA THR A 51 3.48 3.50 -16.60
C THR A 51 2.34 3.69 -15.59
N GLU A 52 1.16 3.13 -15.86
CA GLU A 52 0.02 3.16 -14.94
C GLU A 52 0.35 2.40 -13.64
N LEU A 53 0.97 1.22 -13.75
CA LEU A 53 1.43 0.41 -12.62
C LEU A 53 2.53 1.12 -11.82
N ASP A 54 3.48 1.80 -12.47
CA ASP A 54 4.50 2.58 -11.78
C ASP A 54 3.91 3.68 -10.88
N GLY A 55 2.85 4.35 -11.36
CA GLY A 55 2.10 5.32 -10.55
C GLY A 55 1.45 4.69 -9.31
N ILE A 56 0.96 3.45 -9.42
CA ILE A 56 0.38 2.70 -8.29
C ILE A 56 1.48 2.30 -7.30
N VAL A 57 2.57 1.70 -7.78
CA VAL A 57 3.73 1.29 -6.97
C VAL A 57 4.27 2.49 -6.19
N LYS A 58 4.46 3.65 -6.82
CA LYS A 58 4.93 4.87 -6.13
C LYS A 58 3.99 5.34 -5.03
N ARG A 59 2.67 5.26 -5.23
CA ARG A 59 1.70 5.63 -4.19
C ARG A 59 1.72 4.65 -3.02
N MET A 60 1.88 3.36 -3.28
CA MET A 60 2.02 2.36 -2.21
C MET A 60 3.35 2.50 -1.46
N GLY A 61 4.47 2.77 -2.14
CA GLY A 61 5.75 3.04 -1.48
C GLY A 61 5.65 4.19 -0.48
N LYS A 62 5.04 5.31 -0.89
CA LYS A 62 4.77 6.45 0.01
C LYS A 62 3.83 6.14 1.18
N LEU A 63 2.92 5.18 1.00
CA LEU A 63 2.05 4.72 2.07
C LEU A 63 2.85 3.89 3.08
N LEU A 64 3.72 2.99 2.58
CA LEU A 64 4.57 2.13 3.40
C LEU A 64 5.61 2.92 4.21
N GLU A 65 6.17 3.99 3.65
CA GLU A 65 7.08 4.92 4.36
C GLU A 65 6.46 5.50 5.65
N ARG A 66 5.14 5.55 5.77
CA ARG A 66 4.45 6.03 6.99
C ARG A 66 4.40 5.00 8.12
N TYR A 67 4.69 3.74 7.80
CA TYR A 67 4.69 2.62 8.73
C TYR A 67 6.12 2.11 9.00
N GLU A 68 7.15 2.74 8.42
CA GLU A 68 8.54 2.49 8.82
C GLU A 68 8.77 3.04 10.24
N PRO A 69 9.53 2.33 11.11
CA PRO A 69 9.82 2.77 12.47
C PRO A 69 10.59 4.09 12.55
#